data_AF-A0A965H396-F1
#
_entry.id   AF-A0A965H396-F1
#
_cell.length_a   1.000
_cell.length_b   1.000
_cell.length_c   1.000
_cell.angle_alpha   90.00
_cell.angle_beta   90.00
_cell.angle_gamma   90.00
#
_symmetry.space_group_name_H-M   'P 1'
#
loop_
_entity.id
_entity.type
_entity.pdbx_description
1 polymer ?
#
loop_
_entity_poly.entity_id
_entity_poly.type
_entity_poly.pdbx_seq_one_letter_code
_entity_poly.pdbx_strand_id
1 'polypeptide(L)'
;MAGDAASMTVDWLQRPQAEIESMQAERLRAMLALCAQGHPYYRQQWAEQGVDVASVRTLEDLQRLPLTPKQALMQAPESFRLNIPSLPLHERVLWEVIYTTGTTSEPTPVYNTTHDYHGYLHQARRVAEISGIRDTDLIANLFPLTPAPMGAFVRSATNAYAAGAAIAAGLPGAAHGSFDVHRSLEASVALVTRHRATVLWGVPS
;
A
#
# COMPACT_ATOMS: atom_id res chain seq x y z
N MET A 1 -17.56 4.68 34.79
CA MET A 1 -17.59 3.43 34.00
C MET A 1 -16.48 3.50 32.98
N ALA A 2 -15.26 3.16 33.39
CA ALA A 2 -14.13 2.99 32.49
C ALA A 2 -14.19 1.53 32.01
N GLY A 3 -14.91 1.32 30.91
CA GLY A 3 -14.85 0.06 30.19
C GLY A 3 -13.50 0.00 29.51
N ASP A 4 -12.68 -0.93 29.98
CA ASP A 4 -11.36 -1.25 29.49
C ASP A 4 -11.40 -1.40 27.96
N ALA A 5 -10.84 -0.43 27.23
CA ALA A 5 -10.71 -0.45 25.78
C ALA A 5 -9.57 -1.39 25.34
N ALA A 6 -9.39 -2.49 26.07
CA ALA A 6 -8.62 -3.65 25.64
C ALA A 6 -9.43 -4.43 24.59
N SER A 7 -9.77 -3.77 23.48
CA SER A 7 -10.45 -4.38 22.33
C SER A 7 -9.49 -4.49 21.15
N MET A 8 -8.77 -5.62 21.14
CA MET A 8 -8.47 -6.44 19.96
C MET A 8 -7.45 -5.93 18.93
N THR A 9 -6.23 -5.60 19.34
CA THR A 9 -5.07 -5.88 18.49
C THR A 9 -4.58 -7.28 18.81
N VAL A 10 -4.95 -8.27 17.99
CA VAL A 10 -4.19 -9.52 18.00
C VAL A 10 -2.76 -9.16 17.63
N ASP A 11 -1.83 -9.31 18.57
CA ASP A 11 -0.41 -9.16 18.27
C ASP A 11 0.07 -10.41 17.54
N TRP A 12 -0.13 -10.39 16.21
CA TRP A 12 0.23 -11.49 15.32
C TRP A 12 1.72 -11.84 15.38
N LEU A 13 2.58 -10.87 15.74
CA LEU A 13 4.03 -11.07 15.84
C LEU A 13 4.44 -11.85 17.10
N GLN A 14 3.53 -11.97 18.07
CA GLN A 14 3.75 -12.72 19.32
C GLN A 14 3.08 -14.09 19.32
N ARG A 15 2.44 -14.49 18.21
CA ARG A 15 1.81 -15.81 18.09
C ARG A 15 2.85 -16.90 17.81
N PRO A 16 2.59 -18.16 18.20
CA PRO A 16 3.44 -19.28 17.81
C PRO A 16 3.56 -19.37 16.29
N GLN A 17 4.76 -19.69 15.79
CA GLN A 17 5.07 -19.80 14.36
C GLN A 17 4.05 -20.66 13.59
N ALA A 18 3.69 -21.82 14.14
CA ALA A 18 2.73 -22.74 13.51
C ALA A 18 1.33 -22.12 13.34
N GLU A 19 0.93 -21.21 14.23
CA GLU A 19 -0.34 -20.50 14.10
C GLU A 19 -0.27 -19.45 12.99
N ILE A 20 0.83 -18.72 12.91
CA ILE A 20 1.08 -17.73 11.85
C ILE A 20 1.03 -18.42 10.48
N GLU A 21 1.71 -19.55 10.33
CA GLU A 21 1.75 -20.33 9.09
C GLU A 21 0.36 -20.84 8.70
N SER A 22 -0.42 -21.34 9.68
CA SER A 22 -1.79 -21.81 9.45
C SER A 22 -2.68 -20.69 8.92
N MET A 23 -2.61 -19.51 9.52
CA MET A 23 -3.36 -18.35 9.07
C MET A 23 -2.91 -17.83 7.71
N GLN A 24 -1.60 -17.84 7.44
CA GLN A 24 -1.06 -17.46 6.14
C GLN A 24 -1.54 -18.41 5.04
N ALA A 25 -1.58 -19.72 5.30
CA ALA A 25 -2.11 -20.72 4.38
C ALA A 25 -3.61 -20.52 4.10
N GLU A 26 -4.41 -20.17 5.12
CA GLU A 26 -5.82 -19.82 4.93
C GLU A 26 -6.00 -18.58 4.03
N ARG A 27 -5.28 -17.50 4.35
CA ARG A 27 -5.35 -16.23 3.59
C ARG A 27 -4.82 -16.39 2.17
N LEU A 28 -3.77 -17.19 1.98
CA LEU A 28 -3.24 -17.52 0.66
C LEU A 28 -4.31 -18.17 -0.21
N ARG A 29 -5.00 -19.20 0.30
CA ARG A 29 -6.07 -19.87 -0.45
C ARG A 29 -7.21 -18.91 -0.82
N ALA A 30 -7.61 -18.03 0.10
CA ALA A 30 -8.63 -17.02 -0.16
C ALA A 30 -8.19 -16.03 -1.25
N MET A 31 -6.97 -15.52 -1.17
CA MET A 31 -6.39 -14.61 -2.17
C MET A 31 -6.32 -15.28 -3.55
N LEU A 32 -5.86 -16.53 -3.62
CA LEU A 32 -5.76 -17.26 -4.88
C LEU A 32 -7.12 -17.53 -5.52
N ALA A 33 -8.16 -17.79 -4.72
CA ALA A 33 -9.52 -17.91 -5.22
C ALA A 33 -10.01 -16.59 -5.85
N LEU A 34 -9.73 -15.44 -5.23
CA LEU A 34 -10.04 -14.13 -5.79
C LEU A 34 -9.27 -13.87 -7.10
N CYS A 35 -7.98 -14.21 -7.15
CA CYS A 35 -7.18 -14.14 -8.37
C CYS A 35 -7.76 -14.99 -9.50
N ALA A 36 -8.10 -16.25 -9.20
CA ALA A 36 -8.67 -17.19 -10.17
C ALA A 36 -10.06 -16.77 -10.66
N GLN A 37 -10.84 -16.11 -9.82
CA GLN A 37 -12.19 -15.67 -10.17
C GLN A 37 -12.20 -14.32 -10.91
N GLY A 38 -11.43 -13.35 -10.42
CA GLY A 38 -11.64 -11.93 -10.71
C GLY A 38 -10.49 -11.22 -11.41
N HIS A 39 -9.31 -11.82 -11.55
CA HIS A 39 -8.17 -11.19 -12.23
C HIS A 39 -7.92 -11.83 -13.61
N PRO A 40 -8.16 -11.10 -14.71
CA PRO A 40 -7.91 -11.61 -16.07
C PRO A 40 -6.49 -12.12 -16.28
N TYR A 41 -5.48 -11.41 -15.76
CA TYR A 41 -4.07 -11.79 -15.92
C TYR A 41 -3.78 -13.19 -15.34
N TYR A 42 -4.09 -13.39 -14.06
CA TYR A 42 -3.79 -14.65 -13.37
C TYR A 42 -4.56 -15.82 -13.98
N ARG A 43 -5.83 -15.61 -14.35
CA ARG A 43 -6.62 -16.63 -15.06
C ARG A 43 -5.96 -17.11 -16.34
N GLN A 44 -5.54 -16.16 -17.19
CA GLN A 44 -4.91 -16.50 -18.46
C GLN A 44 -3.57 -17.20 -18.22
N GLN A 45 -2.74 -16.62 -17.37
CA GLN A 45 -1.38 -17.08 -17.15
C GLN A 45 -1.33 -18.46 -16.47
N TRP A 46 -2.23 -18.74 -15.53
CA TRP A 46 -2.36 -20.06 -14.91
C TRP A 46 -2.92 -21.10 -15.87
N ALA A 47 -3.89 -20.74 -16.72
CA ALA A 47 -4.42 -21.64 -17.73
C ALA A 47 -3.36 -22.03 -18.77
N GLU A 48 -2.58 -21.06 -19.26
CA GLU A 48 -1.50 -21.29 -20.23
C GLU A 48 -0.38 -22.20 -19.68
N GLN A 49 -0.13 -22.15 -18.38
CA GLN A 49 0.91 -22.94 -17.72
C GLN A 49 0.38 -24.22 -17.05
N GLY A 50 -0.91 -24.52 -17.19
CA GLY A 50 -1.52 -25.71 -16.58
C GLY A 50 -1.48 -25.72 -15.05
N VAL A 51 -1.50 -24.54 -14.42
CA VAL A 51 -1.46 -24.40 -12.96
C VAL A 51 -2.84 -24.68 -12.38
N ASP A 52 -2.95 -25.76 -11.59
CA ASP A 52 -4.11 -25.99 -10.73
C ASP A 52 -3.95 -25.23 -9.41
N VAL A 53 -4.60 -24.07 -9.31
CA VAL A 53 -4.59 -23.20 -8.13
C VAL A 53 -5.18 -23.90 -6.90
N ALA A 54 -6.13 -24.83 -7.07
CA ALA A 54 -6.72 -25.56 -5.94
C ALA A 54 -5.72 -26.54 -5.28
N SER A 55 -4.61 -26.84 -5.97
CA SER A 55 -3.50 -27.64 -5.44
C SER A 55 -2.55 -26.85 -4.52
N VAL A 56 -2.64 -25.51 -4.51
CA VAL A 56 -1.81 -24.63 -3.67
C VAL A 56 -2.51 -24.41 -2.33
N ARG A 57 -2.05 -25.12 -1.29
CA ARG A 57 -2.74 -25.16 0.02
C ARG A 57 -1.87 -24.64 1.16
N THR A 58 -0.56 -24.67 0.98
CA THR A 58 0.46 -24.31 1.97
C THR A 58 1.40 -23.25 1.41
N LEU A 59 2.27 -22.69 2.25
CA LEU A 59 3.26 -21.70 1.81
C LEU A 59 4.32 -22.34 0.91
N GLU A 60 4.66 -23.60 1.16
CA GLU A 60 5.60 -24.39 0.36
C GLU A 60 5.10 -24.60 -1.07
N ASP A 61 3.78 -24.57 -1.28
CA ASP A 61 3.18 -24.72 -2.60
C ASP A 61 3.32 -23.47 -3.49
N LEU A 62 3.73 -22.32 -2.93
CA LEU A 62 3.95 -21.08 -3.70
C LEU A 62 4.97 -21.27 -4.82
N GLN A 63 5.93 -22.18 -4.66
CA GLN A 63 6.90 -22.51 -5.71
C GLN A 63 6.28 -23.09 -6.99
N ARG A 64 5.03 -23.55 -6.92
CA ARG A 64 4.27 -24.04 -8.07
C ARG A 64 3.63 -22.92 -8.87
N LEU A 65 3.53 -21.73 -8.28
CA LEU A 65 2.99 -20.55 -8.95
C LEU A 65 4.10 -19.85 -9.73
N PRO A 66 3.85 -19.51 -11.00
CA PRO A 66 4.78 -18.70 -11.77
C PRO A 66 4.86 -17.27 -11.24
N LEU A 67 6.05 -16.67 -11.36
CA LEU A 67 6.28 -15.29 -10.96
C LEU A 67 5.54 -14.30 -11.88
N THR A 68 5.12 -13.18 -11.31
CA THR A 68 4.50 -12.06 -12.04
C THR A 68 5.54 -10.97 -12.26
N PRO A 69 6.04 -10.77 -13.50
CA PRO A 69 7.01 -9.72 -13.78
C PRO A 69 6.35 -8.33 -13.78
N LYS A 70 7.10 -7.30 -13.36
CA LYS A 70 6.63 -5.90 -13.39
C LYS A 70 6.11 -5.50 -14.78
N GLN A 71 6.76 -5.97 -15.84
CA GLN A 71 6.38 -5.67 -17.22
C GLN A 71 4.95 -6.12 -17.57
N ALA A 72 4.45 -7.21 -16.97
CA ALA A 72 3.09 -7.66 -17.21
C ALA A 72 2.06 -6.63 -16.71
N LEU A 73 2.29 -6.08 -15.50
CA LEU A 73 1.46 -5.02 -14.94
C LEU A 73 1.52 -3.74 -15.80
N MET A 74 2.71 -3.40 -16.30
CA MET A 74 2.90 -2.23 -17.17
C MET A 74 2.16 -2.35 -18.51
N GLN A 75 2.15 -3.54 -19.10
CA GLN A 75 1.55 -3.78 -20.42
C GLN A 75 0.02 -3.83 -20.38
N ALA A 76 -0.56 -4.33 -19.29
CA ALA A 76 -2.00 -4.55 -19.18
C ALA A 76 -2.52 -4.26 -17.76
N PRO A 77 -2.42 -3.02 -17.23
CA PRO A 77 -2.78 -2.73 -15.84
C PRO A 77 -4.24 -3.07 -15.48
N GLU A 78 -5.17 -2.90 -16.42
CA GLU A 78 -6.59 -3.27 -16.21
C GLU A 78 -6.77 -4.77 -15.95
N SER A 79 -5.89 -5.63 -16.47
CA SER A 79 -5.95 -7.09 -16.25
C SER A 79 -5.55 -7.51 -14.83
N PHE A 80 -5.01 -6.57 -14.04
CA PHE A 80 -4.68 -6.72 -12.63
C PHE A 80 -5.73 -6.16 -11.69
N ARG A 81 -6.85 -5.63 -12.22
CA ARG A 81 -7.96 -5.15 -11.39
C ARG A 81 -8.89 -6.31 -11.05
N LEU A 82 -9.19 -6.48 -9.75
CA LEU A 82 -10.17 -7.45 -9.28
C LEU A 82 -11.57 -7.07 -9.81
N ASN A 83 -12.19 -7.95 -10.58
CA ASN A 83 -13.53 -7.72 -11.14
C ASN A 83 -14.47 -8.87 -10.79
N ILE A 84 -15.09 -8.79 -9.61
CA ILE A 84 -16.11 -9.74 -9.14
C ILE A 84 -17.34 -8.94 -8.72
N PRO A 85 -18.39 -8.82 -9.56
CA PRO A 85 -19.55 -7.96 -9.28
C PRO A 85 -20.31 -8.29 -8.00
N SER A 86 -20.23 -9.55 -7.54
CA SER A 86 -20.92 -10.03 -6.34
C SER A 86 -20.21 -9.66 -5.03
N LEU A 87 -18.98 -9.12 -5.07
CA LEU A 87 -18.30 -8.70 -3.85
C LEU A 87 -19.02 -7.52 -3.18
N PRO A 88 -18.89 -7.38 -1.85
CA PRO A 88 -19.40 -6.22 -1.12
C PRO A 88 -18.93 -4.89 -1.72
N LEU A 89 -19.71 -3.83 -1.54
CA LEU A 89 -19.42 -2.51 -2.12
C LEU A 89 -18.00 -2.02 -1.80
N HIS A 90 -17.55 -2.16 -0.55
CA HIS A 90 -16.24 -1.69 -0.11
C HIS A 90 -15.07 -2.43 -0.77
N GLU A 91 -15.27 -3.66 -1.25
CA GLU A 91 -14.27 -4.44 -2.00
C GLU A 91 -14.28 -4.14 -3.51
N ARG A 92 -15.22 -3.32 -3.99
CA ARG A 92 -15.36 -2.98 -5.42
C ARG A 92 -15.16 -1.50 -5.72
N VAL A 93 -15.52 -0.63 -4.78
CA VAL A 93 -15.42 0.82 -4.96
C VAL A 93 -13.95 1.23 -4.94
N LEU A 94 -13.54 1.86 -6.04
CA LEU A 94 -12.22 2.47 -6.19
C LEU A 94 -12.09 3.66 -5.23
N TRP A 95 -11.12 3.60 -4.33
CA TRP A 95 -10.76 4.69 -3.43
C TRP A 95 -9.78 5.65 -4.11
N GLU A 96 -8.72 5.09 -4.71
CA GLU A 96 -7.66 5.87 -5.36
C GLU A 96 -6.94 5.07 -6.44
N VAL A 97 -6.32 5.80 -7.38
CA VAL A 97 -5.32 5.28 -8.31
C VAL A 97 -3.99 5.93 -7.99
N ILE A 98 -3.02 5.12 -7.57
CA ILE A 98 -1.64 5.58 -7.39
C ILE A 98 -0.78 5.06 -8.52
N TYR A 99 0.35 5.71 -8.77
CA TYR A 99 1.28 5.29 -9.81
C TYR A 99 2.61 4.84 -9.20
N THR A 100 3.26 3.89 -9.86
CA THR A 100 4.62 3.45 -9.53
C THR A 100 5.65 4.21 -10.37
N THR A 101 6.84 4.43 -9.82
CA THR A 101 7.95 5.08 -10.54
C THR A 101 8.62 4.08 -11.48
N GLY A 102 8.85 4.51 -12.71
CA GLY A 102 9.91 4.00 -13.58
C GLY A 102 10.71 5.20 -14.09
N THR A 103 12.04 5.13 -14.04
CA THR A 103 12.91 6.19 -14.57
C THR A 103 12.95 6.21 -16.10
N THR A 104 12.33 5.23 -16.75
CA THR A 104 12.44 4.97 -18.21
C THR A 104 11.13 4.55 -18.88
N SER A 105 10.00 4.51 -18.15
CA SER A 105 8.73 4.01 -18.68
C SER A 105 7.54 4.84 -18.20
N GLU A 106 6.46 4.83 -18.97
CA GLU A 106 5.16 5.37 -18.57
C GLU A 106 4.77 4.93 -17.15
N PRO A 107 4.32 5.86 -16.28
CA PRO A 107 3.86 5.52 -14.94
C PRO A 107 2.75 4.46 -14.99
N THR A 108 2.88 3.42 -14.16
CA THR A 108 1.92 2.30 -14.16
C THR A 108 0.90 2.49 -13.04
N PRO A 109 -0.41 2.51 -13.35
CA PRO A 109 -1.45 2.69 -12.34
C PRO A 109 -1.62 1.44 -11.47
N VAL A 110 -1.96 1.68 -10.21
CA VAL A 110 -2.35 0.68 -9.21
C VAL A 110 -3.67 1.13 -8.62
N TYR A 111 -4.69 0.29 -8.80
CA TYR A 111 -6.05 0.54 -8.36
C TYR A 111 -6.23 0.05 -6.94
N ASN A 112 -6.64 0.93 -6.02
CA ASN A 112 -6.91 0.56 -4.64
C ASN A 112 -8.39 0.74 -4.35
N THR A 113 -9.03 -0.33 -3.89
CA THR A 113 -10.41 -0.29 -3.41
C THR A 113 -10.50 0.33 -2.02
N THR A 114 -11.73 0.54 -1.53
CA THR A 114 -11.95 0.97 -0.15
C THR A 114 -11.42 -0.08 0.85
N HIS A 115 -11.59 -1.37 0.55
CA HIS A 115 -11.00 -2.46 1.33
C HIS A 115 -9.47 -2.34 1.40
N ASP A 116 -8.81 -2.08 0.28
CA ASP A 116 -7.35 -1.95 0.22
C ASP A 116 -6.86 -0.74 1.01
N TYR A 117 -7.58 0.38 0.96
CA TYR A 117 -7.26 1.56 1.76
C TYR A 117 -7.35 1.29 3.27
N HIS A 118 -8.37 0.54 3.71
CA HIS A 118 -8.49 0.13 5.11
C HIS A 118 -7.38 -0.85 5.52
N GLY A 119 -7.04 -1.81 4.66
CA GLY A 119 -5.91 -2.71 4.85
C GLY A 119 -4.59 -1.94 4.99
N TYR A 120 -4.39 -0.92 4.15
CA TYR A 120 -3.23 -0.04 4.23
C TYR A 120 -3.19 0.73 5.55
N LEU A 121 -4.31 1.34 6.00
CA LEU A 121 -4.37 2.03 7.29
C LEU A 121 -4.01 1.11 8.46
N HIS A 122 -4.49 -0.14 8.44
CA HIS A 122 -4.14 -1.13 9.45
C HIS A 122 -2.63 -1.46 9.43
N GLN A 123 -2.02 -1.64 8.26
CA GLN A 123 -0.57 -1.84 8.13
C GLN A 123 0.21 -0.59 8.58
N ALA A 124 -0.20 0.60 8.15
CA ALA A 124 0.43 1.87 8.47
C ALA A 124 0.46 2.14 9.98
N ARG A 125 -0.61 1.79 10.70
CA ARG A 125 -0.63 1.84 12.17
C ARG A 125 0.45 0.96 12.78
N ARG A 126 0.64 -0.26 12.26
CA ARG A 126 1.74 -1.14 12.71
C ARG A 126 3.12 -0.57 12.39
N VAL A 127 3.29 0.05 11.23
CA VAL A 127 4.54 0.75 10.88
C VAL A 127 4.83 1.88 11.88
N ALA A 128 3.81 2.64 12.30
CA ALA A 128 3.95 3.68 13.30
C ALA A 128 4.36 3.10 14.67
N GLU A 129 3.69 2.03 15.12
CA GLU A 129 4.01 1.34 16.38
C GLU A 129 5.47 0.83 16.39
N ILE A 130 5.94 0.20 15.31
CA ILE A 130 7.31 -0.31 15.19
C ILE A 130 8.33 0.83 15.10
N SER A 131 8.02 1.88 14.34
CA SER A 131 8.92 3.03 14.14
C SER A 131 8.90 4.01 15.31
N GLY A 132 8.02 3.82 16.30
CA GLY A 132 7.87 4.71 17.45
C GLY A 132 7.17 6.03 17.15
N ILE A 133 6.43 6.13 16.04
CA ILE A 133 5.67 7.32 15.67
C ILE A 133 4.38 7.36 16.50
N ARG A 134 4.14 8.52 17.12
CA ARG A 134 3.03 8.77 18.04
C ARG A 134 2.11 9.87 17.50
N ASP A 135 0.95 10.00 18.12
CA ASP A 135 0.00 11.08 17.86
C ASP A 135 0.56 12.48 18.22
N THR A 136 1.59 12.55 19.06
CA THR A 136 2.33 13.77 19.38
C THR A 136 3.33 14.19 18.31
N ASP A 137 3.59 13.35 17.30
CA ASP A 137 4.57 13.63 16.26
C ASP A 137 4.02 14.53 15.16
N LEU A 138 4.94 15.25 14.53
CA LEU A 138 4.70 15.96 13.27
C LEU A 138 5.58 15.34 12.19
N ILE A 139 4.91 14.71 11.23
CA ILE A 139 5.53 14.09 10.06
C ILE A 139 5.78 15.16 8.98
N ALA A 140 7.03 15.36 8.60
CA ALA A 140 7.39 16.11 7.40
C ALA A 140 7.37 15.17 6.18
N ASN A 141 6.39 15.32 5.30
CA ASN A 141 6.39 14.60 4.01
C ASN A 141 7.35 15.29 3.05
N LEU A 142 8.45 14.61 2.76
CA LEU A 142 9.56 15.05 1.92
C LEU A 142 9.68 14.24 0.63
N PHE A 143 8.70 13.38 0.31
CA PHE A 143 8.61 12.80 -1.02
C PHE A 143 8.30 13.89 -2.05
N PRO A 144 8.81 13.77 -3.29
CA PRO A 144 8.52 14.73 -4.34
C PRO A 144 7.05 14.68 -4.74
N LEU A 145 6.44 15.85 -4.95
CA LEU A 145 5.18 15.97 -5.66
C LEU A 145 5.46 15.88 -7.16
N THR A 146 4.91 14.85 -7.79
CA THR A 146 5.18 14.50 -9.19
C THR A 146 3.94 14.65 -10.08
N PRO A 147 4.10 14.68 -11.41
CA PRO A 147 2.97 14.78 -12.35
C PRO A 147 1.92 13.67 -12.22
N ALA A 148 2.35 12.46 -11.83
CA ALA A 148 1.45 11.36 -11.49
C ALA A 148 1.30 11.25 -9.96
N PRO A 149 0.14 10.82 -9.43
CA PRO A 149 -0.06 10.63 -8.00
C PRO A 149 0.75 9.43 -7.50
N MET A 150 1.99 9.70 -7.12
CA MET A 150 2.95 8.70 -6.70
C MET A 150 2.60 8.17 -5.31
N GLY A 151 2.65 6.83 -5.18
CA GLY A 151 2.29 6.14 -3.94
C GLY A 151 3.02 6.70 -2.71
N ALA A 152 4.33 6.94 -2.78
CA ALA A 152 5.10 7.41 -1.62
C ALA A 152 4.63 8.78 -1.08
N PHE A 153 4.34 9.72 -1.98
CA PHE A 153 3.82 11.03 -1.60
C PHE A 153 2.41 10.92 -0.99
N VAL A 154 1.50 10.22 -1.69
CA VAL A 154 0.10 10.07 -1.28
C VAL A 154 -0.02 9.32 0.05
N ARG A 155 0.76 8.24 0.23
CA ARG A 155 0.73 7.40 1.43
C ARG A 155 1.25 8.11 2.69
N SER A 156 2.04 9.17 2.56
CA SER A 156 2.57 9.90 3.72
C SER A 156 1.44 10.46 4.60
N ALA A 157 0.38 11.02 3.98
CA ALA A 157 -0.80 11.48 4.72
C ALA A 157 -1.53 10.33 5.39
N THR A 158 -1.70 9.20 4.69
CA THR A 158 -2.33 8.01 5.24
C THR A 158 -1.57 7.42 6.43
N ASN A 159 -0.23 7.47 6.42
CA ASN A 159 0.59 7.07 7.57
C ASN A 159 0.37 8.00 8.79
N ALA A 160 0.28 9.31 8.56
CA ALA A 160 -0.05 10.26 9.62
C ALA A 160 -1.43 9.98 10.21
N TYR A 161 -2.44 9.76 9.35
CA TYR A 161 -3.81 9.42 9.79
C TYR A 161 -3.83 8.13 10.63
N ALA A 162 -3.10 7.10 10.21
CA ALA A 162 -3.03 5.83 10.93
C ALA A 162 -2.32 5.95 12.30
N ALA A 163 -1.34 6.83 12.41
CA ALA A 163 -0.61 7.10 13.65
C ALA A 163 -1.34 8.10 14.58
N GLY A 164 -2.34 8.83 14.09
CA GLY A 164 -2.92 9.98 14.78
C GLY A 164 -1.99 11.21 14.81
N ALA A 165 -0.93 11.21 14.01
CA ALA A 165 0.09 12.25 13.97
C ALA A 165 -0.34 13.44 13.10
N ALA A 166 0.25 14.61 13.37
CA ALA A 166 0.16 15.74 12.45
C ALA A 166 1.07 15.54 11.23
N ILE A 167 0.74 16.18 10.11
CA ILE A 167 1.56 16.15 8.90
C ILE A 167 1.74 17.54 8.30
N ALA A 168 2.96 17.82 7.83
CA ALA A 168 3.26 18.98 7.00
C ALA A 168 3.99 18.52 5.72
N ALA A 169 3.48 18.91 4.56
CA ALA A 169 4.07 18.55 3.28
C ALA A 169 5.10 19.60 2.84
N GLY A 170 6.35 19.16 2.64
CA GLY A 170 7.43 19.99 2.10
C GLY A 170 7.13 20.44 0.66
N LEU A 171 6.47 19.58 -0.12
CA LEU A 171 6.21 19.75 -1.56
C LEU A 171 7.50 19.92 -2.40
N PRO A 172 8.57 19.12 -2.17
CA PRO A 172 9.73 19.17 -3.05
C PRO A 172 9.39 18.59 -4.43
N GLY A 173 10.31 18.73 -5.39
CA GLY A 173 10.17 18.22 -6.74
C GLY A 173 10.27 19.31 -7.80
N ALA A 174 10.28 18.90 -9.07
CA ALA A 174 10.27 19.83 -10.18
C ALA A 174 8.87 20.40 -10.38
N ALA A 175 8.79 21.73 -10.60
CA ALA A 175 7.55 22.38 -10.98
C ALA A 175 6.97 21.74 -12.24
N HIS A 176 5.66 21.51 -12.25
CA HIS A 176 4.95 20.96 -13.40
C HIS A 176 3.51 21.46 -13.45
N GLY A 177 2.96 21.59 -14.66
CA GLY A 177 1.61 22.09 -14.87
C GLY A 177 1.48 23.59 -14.59
N SER A 178 0.26 24.04 -14.27
CA SER A 178 -0.08 25.47 -14.18
C SER A 178 -0.13 26.02 -12.76
N PHE A 179 0.16 25.22 -11.74
CA PHE A 179 0.03 25.60 -10.33
C PHE A 179 1.40 25.66 -9.66
N ASP A 180 1.72 26.81 -9.05
CA ASP A 180 2.97 27.03 -8.33
C ASP A 180 2.86 26.56 -6.88
N VAL A 181 2.98 25.25 -6.68
CA VAL A 181 2.85 24.59 -5.36
C VAL A 181 4.15 23.96 -4.86
N HIS A 182 5.14 23.80 -5.73
CA HIS A 182 6.42 23.17 -5.40
C HIS A 182 7.31 24.12 -4.59
N ARG A 183 8.13 23.56 -3.71
CA ARG A 183 9.08 24.32 -2.89
C ARG A 183 10.51 23.90 -3.18
N SER A 184 11.42 24.86 -3.08
CA SER A 184 12.84 24.58 -3.06
C SER A 184 13.21 23.71 -1.85
N LEU A 185 14.40 23.10 -1.90
CA LEU A 185 14.94 22.37 -0.76
C LEU A 185 15.06 23.28 0.47
N GLU A 186 15.55 24.50 0.30
CA GLU A 186 15.70 25.48 1.38
C GLU A 186 14.35 25.81 2.03
N ALA A 187 13.30 26.04 1.23
CA ALA A 187 11.96 26.29 1.76
C ALA A 187 11.37 25.06 2.46
N SER A 188 11.67 23.84 1.98
CA SER A 188 11.27 22.60 2.65
C SER A 188 11.96 22.43 4.01
N VAL A 189 13.27 22.71 4.09
CA VAL A 189 14.04 22.70 5.35
C VAL A 189 13.56 23.77 6.32
N ALA A 190 13.26 24.97 5.82
CA ALA A 190 12.69 26.04 6.63
C ALA A 190 11.32 25.65 7.22
N LEU A 191 10.49 24.95 6.45
CA LEU A 191 9.20 24.41 6.92
C LEU A 191 9.40 23.37 8.02
N VAL A 192 10.29 22.40 7.83
CA VAL A 192 10.65 21.38 8.83
C VAL A 192 11.08 22.06 10.14
N THR A 193 11.96 23.05 10.05
CA THR A 193 12.48 23.79 11.21
C THR A 193 11.40 24.61 11.90
N ARG A 194 10.61 25.36 11.13
CA ARG A 194 9.52 26.22 11.63
C ARG A 194 8.47 25.42 12.40
N HIS A 195 8.09 24.26 11.87
CA HIS A 195 7.09 23.40 12.47
C HIS A 195 7.67 22.41 13.48
N ARG A 196 9.00 22.37 13.65
CA ARG A 196 9.71 21.43 14.53
C ARG A 196 9.27 19.98 14.27
N ALA A 197 9.25 19.59 13.00
CA ALA A 197 8.87 18.22 12.63
C ALA A 197 9.76 17.21 13.37
N THR A 198 9.13 16.19 13.95
CA THR A 198 9.80 15.15 14.74
C THR A 198 10.11 13.90 13.92
N VAL A 199 9.42 13.74 12.78
CA VAL A 199 9.62 12.63 11.84
C VAL A 199 9.90 13.20 10.45
N LEU A 200 11.01 12.79 9.84
CA LEU A 200 11.31 13.08 8.44
C LEU A 200 10.91 11.89 7.58
N TRP A 201 10.00 12.09 6.64
CA TRP A 201 9.39 11.02 5.85
C TRP A 201 9.68 11.22 4.37
N GLY A 202 10.69 10.51 3.85
CA GLY A 202 11.19 10.67 2.49
C GLY A 202 12.21 9.59 2.12
N VAL A 203 12.89 9.76 0.97
CA VAL A 203 13.96 8.85 0.54
C VAL A 203 15.28 9.28 1.19
N PRO A 204 15.99 8.39 1.91
CA PRO A 204 17.36 8.66 2.32
C PRO A 204 18.26 8.58 1.09
N SER A 205 18.83 9.71 0.67
CA SER A 205 19.82 9.80 -0.41
C SER A 205 21.24 9.68 0.10
#